data_AF-A0A9P0FHC4-F1
#
_entry.id   AF-A0A9P0FHC4-F1
#
_cell.length_a   1.000
_cell.length_b   1.000
_cell.length_c   1.000
_cell.angle_alpha   90.00
_cell.angle_beta   90.00
_cell.angle_gamma   90.00
#
_symmetry.space_group_name_H-M   'P 1'
#
loop_
_entity.id
_entity.type
_entity.pdbx_description
1 polymer ?
#
loop_
_entity_poly.entity_id
_entity_poly.type
_entity_poly.pdbx_seq_one_letter_code
_entity_poly.pdbx_strand_id
1 'polypeptide(L)'
;MMKHVQISPFRSRADTVSLSSVTSYGSLSPEPLESRSSSYSSLVDTGSTHFQITIKVYARCLRPDIEYKTLSITNKSTCKEIVSTLLGKYKMKHRDPKLFYLSMEVTVRKAGIKTNLPLDDEARPAALQSCHPKGDSKFSLQTRRGGLIKVFDSVLNSNSQYKSLLISAKTTVDELICLLLNCYNSKERYDHFSLYEVNIKKMQQRKLHHDDRPLQVQLTWNSVHDYHFIVKRNPDCLLLSRRKAFWFSEPFKETENRNPKSQPALCSEKMNSSSLSFLNSNGSSSYANYENYFYI
;
A
#
# COMPACT_ATOMS: atom_id res chain seq x y z
N MET A 1 -29.55 -13.59 90.72
CA MET A 1 -29.42 -14.86 89.97
C MET A 1 -28.38 -14.64 88.89
N MET A 2 -27.42 -15.56 88.70
CA MET A 2 -26.19 -15.44 87.85
C MET A 2 -25.18 -14.36 88.33
N LYS A 3 -24.08 -14.71 89.03
CA LYS A 3 -22.80 -15.37 88.60
C LYS A 3 -21.79 -14.35 88.02
N HIS A 4 -20.88 -13.84 88.86
CA HIS A 4 -19.45 -14.22 89.03
C HIS A 4 -18.50 -13.50 88.03
N VAL A 5 -17.60 -12.57 88.44
CA VAL A 5 -16.24 -12.77 89.02
C VAL A 5 -15.19 -13.05 87.90
N GLN A 6 -13.98 -12.46 87.79
CA GLN A 6 -13.08 -11.76 88.73
C GLN A 6 -12.22 -10.64 88.04
N ILE A 7 -11.19 -10.10 88.71
CA ILE A 7 -10.65 -8.73 88.51
C ILE A 7 -9.12 -8.65 88.28
N SER A 8 -8.68 -7.96 87.21
CA SER A 8 -7.38 -7.23 87.05
C SER A 8 -6.05 -8.03 87.09
N PRO A 9 -4.83 -7.40 87.03
CA PRO A 9 -4.43 -6.07 86.51
C PRO A 9 -3.22 -6.15 85.53
N PHE A 10 -2.80 -5.04 84.90
CA PHE A 10 -1.45 -4.43 85.10
C PHE A 10 -1.27 -3.10 84.34
N ARG A 11 -0.33 -2.26 84.80
CA ARG A 11 -0.10 -0.86 84.39
C ARG A 11 1.07 -0.70 83.41
N SER A 12 1.02 0.35 82.58
CA SER A 12 2.13 1.26 82.18
C SER A 12 3.38 0.66 81.50
N ARG A 13 4.20 1.38 80.73
CA ARG A 13 4.37 2.84 80.48
C ARG A 13 4.96 3.04 79.05
N ALA A 14 5.02 4.28 78.57
CA ALA A 14 5.51 4.64 77.24
C ALA A 14 6.99 5.10 77.20
N ASP A 15 7.44 5.39 75.98
CA ASP A 15 8.39 6.44 75.55
C ASP A 15 9.83 6.08 75.09
N THR A 16 10.06 6.35 73.79
CA THR A 16 11.24 6.96 73.12
C THR A 16 12.65 6.34 73.25
N VAL A 17 13.33 6.10 72.11
CA VAL A 17 14.37 7.00 71.53
C VAL A 17 14.84 6.51 70.14
N SER A 18 15.38 7.40 69.31
CA SER A 18 15.97 7.13 67.98
C SER A 18 17.51 7.16 68.02
N LEU A 19 18.19 6.36 67.20
CA LEU A 19 19.61 6.57 66.86
C LEU A 19 19.94 6.19 65.39
N SER A 20 20.97 6.87 64.86
CA SER A 20 21.49 6.83 63.49
C SER A 20 22.30 5.54 63.18
N SER A 21 22.70 5.26 61.93
CA SER A 21 23.94 5.83 61.34
C SER A 21 24.13 5.47 59.84
N VAL A 22 24.93 6.28 59.15
CA VAL A 22 25.41 6.09 57.78
C VAL A 22 26.89 5.67 57.76
N THR A 23 27.29 4.73 56.89
CA THR A 23 28.67 4.56 56.39
C THR A 23 28.68 3.82 55.05
N SER A 24 29.65 4.11 54.18
CA SER A 24 29.77 3.54 52.83
C SER A 24 31.22 3.29 52.40
N TYR A 25 31.58 2.02 52.17
CA TYR A 25 32.69 1.47 51.34
C TYR A 25 32.38 -0.05 51.15
N GLY A 26 32.81 -0.78 50.11
CA GLY A 26 33.48 -0.44 48.85
C GLY A 26 34.04 -1.69 48.13
N SER A 27 34.59 -1.53 46.91
CA SER A 27 35.51 -2.45 46.19
C SER A 27 34.98 -3.69 45.42
N LEU A 28 35.11 -3.58 44.08
CA LEU A 28 35.55 -4.57 43.06
C LEU A 28 34.72 -5.81 42.61
N SER A 29 34.77 -6.00 41.27
CA SER A 29 34.13 -6.97 40.34
C SER A 29 34.63 -8.43 40.46
N PRO A 30 34.01 -9.48 39.85
CA PRO A 30 33.57 -9.53 38.44
C PRO A 30 32.16 -10.10 38.09
N GLU A 31 31.70 -9.74 36.89
CA GLU A 31 30.51 -10.20 36.14
C GLU A 31 30.64 -11.62 35.53
N PRO A 32 29.65 -12.20 34.79
CA PRO A 32 28.30 -11.71 34.45
C PRO A 32 27.14 -12.71 34.70
N LEU A 33 25.91 -12.20 34.86
CA LEU A 33 24.69 -12.92 34.44
C LEU A 33 23.69 -11.95 33.77
N GLU A 34 23.34 -12.26 32.52
CA GLU A 34 22.59 -11.41 31.60
C GLU A 34 21.17 -11.04 32.08
N SER A 35 21.05 -10.04 32.94
CA SER A 35 19.79 -9.31 33.13
C SER A 35 19.62 -8.29 32.00
N ARG A 36 19.40 -8.78 30.77
CA ARG A 36 19.03 -7.98 29.59
C ARG A 36 17.58 -7.51 29.69
N SER A 37 17.29 -6.76 30.75
CA SER A 37 16.07 -5.96 30.88
C SER A 37 16.02 -4.99 29.71
N SER A 38 15.14 -5.27 28.75
CA SER A 38 14.98 -4.48 27.55
C SER A 38 14.21 -3.20 27.88
N SER A 39 14.92 -2.24 28.46
CA SER A 39 14.44 -0.90 28.84
C SER A 39 14.14 -0.01 27.64
N TYR A 40 13.26 -0.48 26.74
CA TYR A 40 12.56 0.34 25.75
C TYR A 40 11.26 0.92 26.36
N SER A 41 11.36 1.49 27.56
CA SER A 41 10.43 2.53 28.00
C SER A 41 11.10 3.88 27.73
N SER A 42 11.11 4.27 26.46
CA SER A 42 11.42 5.65 26.06
C SER A 42 10.49 6.59 26.82
N LEU A 43 11.09 7.54 27.53
CA LEU A 43 10.40 8.56 28.32
C LEU A 43 9.28 9.22 27.50
N VAL A 44 8.12 9.40 28.13
CA VAL A 44 7.03 10.26 27.63
C VAL A 44 7.42 11.73 27.84
N ASP A 45 8.41 12.18 27.09
CA ASP A 45 8.82 13.57 27.09
C ASP A 45 7.75 14.42 26.39
N THR A 46 7.21 15.42 27.10
CA THR A 46 5.98 16.10 26.67
C THR A 46 6.33 17.34 25.84
N GLY A 47 6.96 17.13 24.67
CA GLY A 47 7.47 18.25 23.86
C GLY A 47 7.75 18.02 22.36
N SER A 48 7.90 16.79 21.87
CA SER A 48 8.25 16.55 20.45
C SER A 48 7.05 16.27 19.56
N THR A 49 6.84 17.09 18.52
CA THR A 49 5.70 16.98 17.60
C THR A 49 5.80 15.84 16.57
N HIS A 50 6.77 14.92 16.70
CA HIS A 50 6.94 13.81 15.76
C HIS A 50 7.45 12.50 16.39
N PHE A 51 6.79 12.02 17.45
CA PHE A 51 7.04 10.67 17.97
C PHE A 51 6.76 9.60 16.91
N GLN A 52 7.82 8.86 16.55
CA GLN A 52 7.74 7.64 15.76
C GLN A 52 7.68 6.43 16.68
N ILE A 53 6.82 5.47 16.34
CA ILE A 53 6.71 4.18 17.04
C ILE A 53 6.93 3.03 16.05
N THR A 54 7.24 1.83 16.57
CA THR A 54 7.36 0.64 15.72
C THR A 54 6.21 -0.33 15.92
N ILE A 55 5.61 -0.79 14.82
CA ILE A 55 4.57 -1.83 14.79
C ILE A 55 5.03 -3.05 14.01
N LYS A 56 4.58 -4.24 14.41
CA LYS A 56 4.70 -5.47 13.63
C LYS A 56 3.39 -5.67 12.84
N VAL A 57 3.48 -5.78 11.51
CA VAL A 57 2.34 -6.13 10.66
C VAL A 57 2.58 -7.50 10.02
N TYR A 58 1.71 -8.45 10.31
CA TYR A 58 1.74 -9.80 9.74
C TYR A 58 1.16 -9.76 8.32
N ALA A 59 2.00 -10.02 7.30
CA ALA A 59 1.67 -9.74 5.89
C ALA A 59 1.78 -10.98 4.99
N ARG A 60 1.41 -12.15 5.52
CA ARG A 60 1.48 -13.46 4.83
C ARG A 60 0.74 -13.47 3.48
N CYS A 61 -0.30 -12.65 3.32
CA CYS A 61 -1.04 -12.47 2.06
C CYS A 61 -0.24 -11.79 0.93
N LEU A 62 0.90 -11.16 1.23
CA LEU A 62 1.84 -10.62 0.24
C LEU A 62 3.04 -11.53 0.01
N ARG A 63 3.61 -12.11 1.09
CA ARG A 63 4.63 -13.17 1.02
C ARG A 63 4.45 -14.15 2.17
N PRO A 64 4.10 -15.43 1.91
CA PRO A 64 3.92 -16.44 2.96
C PRO A 64 5.16 -16.66 3.84
N ASP A 65 6.36 -16.60 3.24
CA ASP A 65 7.64 -16.86 3.91
C ASP A 65 8.04 -15.78 4.94
N ILE A 66 7.38 -14.61 4.91
CA ILE A 66 7.66 -13.52 5.85
C ILE A 66 6.53 -13.42 6.86
N GLU A 67 6.81 -13.85 8.08
CA GLU A 67 5.85 -13.85 9.18
C GLU A 67 5.27 -12.45 9.43
N TYR A 68 6.14 -11.44 9.62
CA TYR A 68 5.76 -10.05 9.82
C TYR A 68 6.80 -9.07 9.26
N LYS A 69 6.35 -7.83 9.02
CA LYS A 69 7.22 -6.69 8.73
C LYS A 69 7.12 -5.66 9.85
N THR A 70 8.26 -5.28 10.43
CA THR A 70 8.34 -4.13 11.32
C THR A 70 8.31 -2.84 10.52
N LEU A 71 7.45 -1.90 10.92
CA LEU A 71 7.30 -0.57 10.32
C LEU A 71 7.49 0.50 11.41
N SER A 72 8.31 1.52 11.13
CA SER A 72 8.22 2.79 11.85
C SER A 72 7.03 3.58 11.29
N ILE A 73 6.15 4.07 12.17
CA ILE A 73 4.96 4.87 11.84
C ILE A 73 4.82 6.03 12.82
N THR A 74 4.00 7.03 12.47
CA THR A 74 3.69 8.17 13.36
C THR A 74 2.34 7.96 14.07
N ASN A 75 2.09 8.74 15.12
CA ASN A 75 0.77 8.78 15.78
C ASN A 75 -0.39 9.20 14.86
N LYS A 76 -0.11 9.81 13.69
CA LYS A 76 -1.12 10.21 12.70
C LYS A 76 -1.31 9.19 11.59
N SER A 77 -0.40 8.21 11.44
CA SER A 77 -0.38 7.32 10.28
C SER A 77 -1.60 6.40 10.22
N THR A 78 -2.23 6.35 9.05
CA THR A 78 -3.49 5.63 8.84
C THR A 78 -3.28 4.21 8.31
N CYS A 79 -4.31 3.36 8.42
CA CYS A 79 -4.27 2.00 7.85
C CYS A 79 -4.02 2.04 6.33
N LYS A 80 -4.62 2.99 5.61
CA LYS A 80 -4.42 3.22 4.17
C LYS A 80 -2.96 3.53 3.80
N GLU A 81 -2.30 4.40 4.57
CA GLU A 81 -0.87 4.71 4.38
C GLU A 81 0.01 3.49 4.64
N ILE A 82 -0.32 2.69 5.66
CA ILE A 82 0.42 1.47 6.02
C ILE A 82 0.25 0.40 4.94
N VAL A 83 -0.96 0.21 4.40
CA VAL A 83 -1.22 -0.67 3.22
C VAL A 83 -0.34 -0.25 2.04
N SER A 84 -0.36 1.04 1.69
CA SER A 84 0.44 1.58 0.58
C SER A 84 1.95 1.41 0.82
N THR A 85 2.41 1.60 2.06
CA THR A 85 3.80 1.41 2.48
C THR A 85 4.22 -0.06 2.37
N LEU A 86 3.35 -1.00 2.75
CA LEU A 86 3.61 -2.43 2.61
C LEU A 86 3.71 -2.83 1.14
N LEU A 87 2.73 -2.48 0.31
CA LEU A 87 2.78 -2.76 -1.13
C LEU A 87 4.04 -2.17 -1.79
N GLY A 88 4.45 -0.97 -1.39
CA GLY A 88 5.74 -0.38 -1.79
C GLY A 88 6.95 -1.22 -1.38
N LYS A 89 7.06 -1.58 -0.09
CA LYS A 89 8.19 -2.38 0.46
C LYS A 89 8.27 -3.80 -0.11
N TYR A 90 7.15 -4.38 -0.54
CA TYR A 90 7.07 -5.71 -1.16
C TYR A 90 7.12 -5.68 -2.70
N LYS A 91 7.35 -4.51 -3.34
CA LYS A 91 7.35 -4.31 -4.81
C LYS A 91 5.99 -4.64 -5.49
N MET A 92 4.89 -4.60 -4.75
CA MET A 92 3.53 -4.91 -5.21
C MET A 92 2.72 -3.65 -5.59
N LYS A 93 3.36 -2.57 -6.05
CA LYS A 93 2.67 -1.31 -6.42
C LYS A 93 1.66 -1.42 -7.58
N HIS A 94 1.75 -2.50 -8.35
CA HIS A 94 0.81 -2.84 -9.41
C HIS A 94 -0.49 -3.51 -8.89
N ARG A 95 -0.54 -3.90 -7.61
CA ARG A 95 -1.74 -4.43 -6.96
C ARG A 95 -2.58 -3.28 -6.43
N ASP A 96 -3.89 -3.40 -6.56
CA ASP A 96 -4.85 -2.41 -6.07
C ASP A 96 -4.81 -2.32 -4.53
N PRO A 97 -4.45 -1.17 -3.92
CA PRO A 97 -4.44 -1.01 -2.46
C PRO A 97 -5.83 -1.17 -1.82
N LYS A 98 -6.91 -0.90 -2.55
CA LYS A 98 -8.30 -1.05 -2.07
C LYS A 98 -8.75 -2.52 -1.99
N LEU A 99 -7.91 -3.46 -2.41
CA LEU A 99 -8.08 -4.89 -2.14
C LEU A 99 -7.44 -5.33 -0.81
N PHE A 100 -6.85 -4.43 -0.04
CA PHE A 100 -6.25 -4.76 1.25
C PHE A 100 -6.86 -3.94 2.39
N TYR A 101 -6.69 -4.43 3.61
CA TYR A 101 -7.02 -3.72 4.85
C TYR A 101 -6.21 -4.28 6.02
N LEU A 102 -6.12 -3.53 7.11
CA LEU A 102 -5.55 -4.05 8.35
C LEU A 102 -6.65 -4.66 9.22
N SER A 103 -6.33 -5.73 9.92
CA SER A 103 -7.13 -6.27 11.03
C SER A 103 -6.29 -6.32 12.30
N MET A 104 -6.93 -6.15 13.47
CA MET A 104 -6.30 -6.27 14.78
C MET A 104 -6.85 -7.50 15.51
N GLU A 105 -5.99 -8.33 16.08
CA GLU A 105 -6.42 -9.38 17.02
C GLU A 105 -6.84 -8.72 18.34
N VAL A 106 -8.07 -8.96 18.78
CA VAL A 106 -8.65 -8.46 20.03
C VAL A 106 -9.06 -9.64 20.88
N THR A 107 -8.67 -9.65 22.16
CA THR A 107 -9.02 -10.73 23.11
C THR A 107 -10.15 -10.29 24.03
N VAL A 108 -11.29 -10.97 23.96
CA VAL A 108 -12.45 -10.73 24.85
C VAL A 108 -12.22 -11.45 26.17
N ARG A 109 -11.61 -10.75 27.14
CA ARG A 109 -11.19 -11.32 28.45
C ARG A 109 -12.25 -12.17 29.15
N LYS A 110 -13.52 -11.76 29.13
CA LYS A 110 -14.63 -12.47 29.80
C LYS A 110 -14.94 -13.85 29.19
N ALA A 111 -14.58 -14.08 27.93
CA ALA A 111 -14.89 -15.30 27.19
C ALA A 111 -13.63 -16.10 26.78
N GLY A 112 -12.43 -15.54 26.93
CA GLY A 112 -11.19 -16.12 26.40
C GLY A 112 -11.08 -16.13 24.87
N ILE A 113 -12.08 -15.59 24.16
CA ILE A 113 -12.16 -15.63 22.69
C ILE A 113 -11.25 -14.56 22.09
N LYS A 114 -10.48 -14.94 21.06
CA LYS A 114 -9.70 -14.05 20.20
C LYS A 114 -10.44 -13.81 18.89
N THR A 115 -10.64 -12.55 18.52
CA THR A 115 -11.35 -12.14 17.30
C THR A 115 -10.49 -11.19 16.47
N ASN A 116 -10.47 -11.36 15.14
CA ASN A 116 -9.83 -10.41 14.24
C ASN A 116 -10.82 -9.29 13.87
N LEU A 117 -10.62 -8.10 14.43
CA LEU A 117 -11.40 -6.90 14.12
C LEU A 117 -10.85 -6.24 12.84
N PRO A 118 -11.62 -6.13 11.74
CA PRO A 118 -11.22 -5.30 10.60
C PRO A 118 -11.11 -3.83 11.03
N LEU A 119 -10.08 -3.13 10.55
CA LEU A 119 -9.88 -1.70 10.77
C LEU A 119 -10.27 -0.89 9.54
N ASP A 120 -10.83 0.29 9.76
CA ASP A 120 -11.14 1.25 8.70
C ASP A 120 -9.86 1.88 8.12
N ASP A 121 -9.95 2.33 6.87
CA ASP A 121 -8.82 2.87 6.10
C ASP A 121 -8.16 4.08 6.81
N GLU A 122 -8.95 4.89 7.54
CA GLU A 122 -8.51 6.08 8.30
C GLU A 122 -8.19 5.79 9.78
N ALA A 123 -8.39 4.55 10.26
CA ALA A 123 -8.00 4.18 11.62
C ALA A 123 -6.48 4.28 11.81
N ARG A 124 -6.04 4.62 13.03
CA ARG A 124 -4.62 4.90 13.34
C ARG A 124 -4.02 3.81 14.23
N PRO A 125 -3.24 2.85 13.70
CA PRO A 125 -2.74 1.71 14.47
C PRO A 125 -1.88 2.11 15.67
N ALA A 126 -1.20 3.26 15.62
CA ALA A 126 -0.44 3.80 16.75
C ALA A 126 -1.31 4.10 17.97
N ALA A 127 -2.46 4.75 17.76
CA ALA A 127 -3.42 5.05 18.82
C ALA A 127 -4.15 3.78 19.32
N LEU A 128 -4.44 2.84 18.42
CA LEU A 128 -5.00 1.55 18.82
C LEU A 128 -4.02 0.74 19.69
N GLN A 129 -2.73 0.75 19.35
CA GLN A 129 -1.70 0.05 20.12
C GLN A 129 -1.50 0.65 21.51
N SER A 130 -1.55 1.98 21.66
CA SER A 130 -1.37 2.63 22.97
C SER A 130 -2.53 2.39 23.93
N CYS A 131 -3.73 2.11 23.43
CA CYS A 131 -4.90 1.76 24.24
C CYS A 131 -4.92 0.29 24.70
N HIS A 132 -4.05 -0.56 24.17
CA HIS A 132 -3.98 -1.99 24.51
C HIS A 132 -2.86 -2.29 25.51
N PRO A 133 -2.95 -3.39 26.29
CA PRO A 133 -1.83 -3.86 27.10
C PRO A 133 -0.57 -4.09 26.25
N LYS A 134 0.60 -3.74 26.81
CA LYS A 134 1.89 -3.87 26.12
C LYS A 134 2.11 -5.34 25.67
N GLY A 135 2.10 -5.56 24.36
CA GLY A 135 2.33 -6.87 23.73
C GLY A 135 1.11 -7.49 23.03
N ASP A 136 -0.11 -7.09 23.39
CA ASP A 136 -1.34 -7.75 22.91
C ASP A 136 -1.82 -7.26 21.52
N SER A 137 -1.19 -6.23 20.96
CA SER A 137 -1.59 -5.61 19.68
C SER A 137 -0.96 -6.33 18.48
N LYS A 138 -1.72 -7.23 17.85
CA LYS A 138 -1.31 -7.95 16.65
C LYS A 138 -2.06 -7.46 15.41
N PHE A 139 -1.38 -6.65 14.59
CA PHE A 139 -1.91 -6.16 13.31
C PHE A 139 -1.59 -7.13 12.17
N SER A 140 -2.56 -7.47 11.35
CA SER A 140 -2.39 -8.33 10.16
C SER A 140 -2.95 -7.65 8.92
N LEU A 141 -2.26 -7.79 7.79
CA LEU A 141 -2.76 -7.36 6.49
C LEU A 141 -3.65 -8.45 5.90
N GLN A 142 -4.86 -8.08 5.51
CA GLN A 142 -5.89 -8.97 4.97
C GLN A 142 -6.31 -8.53 3.56
N THR A 143 -6.92 -9.43 2.80
CA THR A 143 -7.44 -9.17 1.44
C THR A 143 -8.96 -9.05 1.41
N ARG A 144 -9.47 -8.10 0.62
CA ARG A 144 -10.89 -7.94 0.27
C ARG A 144 -11.16 -8.66 -1.05
N ARG A 145 -12.43 -9.00 -1.32
CA ARG A 145 -12.85 -9.49 -2.63
C ARG A 145 -12.75 -8.37 -3.68
N GLY A 146 -12.38 -8.74 -4.90
CA GLY A 146 -12.29 -7.87 -6.08
C GLY A 146 -12.91 -8.53 -7.31
N GLY A 147 -12.81 -7.85 -8.44
CA GLY A 147 -13.18 -8.39 -9.76
C GLY A 147 -12.07 -8.19 -10.78
N LEU A 148 -11.94 -9.15 -11.69
CA LEU A 148 -11.02 -9.03 -12.82
C LEU A 148 -11.64 -8.13 -13.89
N ILE A 149 -10.84 -7.18 -14.37
CA ILE A 149 -11.14 -6.38 -15.55
C ILE A 149 -10.06 -6.57 -16.61
N LYS A 150 -10.44 -6.46 -17.88
CA LYS A 150 -9.53 -6.49 -19.03
C LYS A 150 -9.45 -5.11 -19.67
N VAL A 151 -8.24 -4.60 -19.85
CA VAL A 151 -7.99 -3.26 -20.42
C VAL A 151 -6.98 -3.36 -21.55
N PHE A 152 -7.36 -2.92 -22.74
CA PHE A 152 -6.44 -2.77 -23.87
C PHE A 152 -5.55 -1.55 -23.64
N ASP A 153 -4.23 -1.77 -23.56
CA ASP A 153 -3.25 -0.84 -23.02
C ASP A 153 -2.04 -0.61 -23.95
N SER A 154 -2.21 -0.84 -25.25
CA SER A 154 -1.16 -0.71 -26.27
C SER A 154 -0.51 0.69 -26.34
N VAL A 155 -1.20 1.73 -25.84
CA VAL A 155 -0.67 3.11 -25.71
C VAL A 155 0.34 3.28 -24.55
N LEU A 156 0.37 2.33 -23.62
CA LEU A 156 1.33 2.26 -22.50
C LEU A 156 2.51 1.33 -22.85
N ASN A 157 2.23 0.25 -23.59
CA ASN A 157 3.22 -0.70 -24.07
C ASN A 157 2.75 -1.28 -25.42
N SER A 158 3.43 -0.95 -26.52
CA SER A 158 3.07 -1.42 -27.87
C SER A 158 3.04 -2.95 -28.02
N ASN A 159 3.77 -3.66 -27.17
CA ASN A 159 3.87 -5.12 -27.18
C ASN A 159 2.77 -5.78 -26.31
N SER A 160 1.96 -4.98 -25.61
CA SER A 160 0.82 -5.46 -24.83
C SER A 160 -0.44 -5.47 -25.68
N GLN A 161 -1.10 -6.63 -25.76
CA GLN A 161 -2.47 -6.68 -26.32
C GLN A 161 -3.49 -6.13 -25.32
N TYR A 162 -3.42 -6.59 -24.07
CA TYR A 162 -4.24 -6.13 -22.96
C TYR A 162 -3.59 -6.47 -21.62
N LYS A 163 -3.92 -5.72 -20.58
CA LYS A 163 -3.68 -6.09 -19.18
C LYS A 163 -4.96 -6.60 -18.53
N SER A 164 -4.86 -7.70 -17.78
CA SER A 164 -5.89 -8.12 -16.85
C SER A 164 -5.48 -7.71 -15.43
N LEU A 165 -6.34 -6.98 -14.72
CA LEU A 165 -6.09 -6.53 -13.34
C LEU A 165 -7.24 -6.95 -12.43
N LEU A 166 -6.90 -7.47 -11.25
CA LEU A 166 -7.84 -7.65 -10.15
C LEU A 166 -7.94 -6.32 -9.40
N ILE A 167 -9.14 -5.74 -9.37
CA ILE A 167 -9.40 -4.45 -8.72
C ILE A 167 -10.59 -4.51 -7.75
N SER A 168 -10.64 -3.55 -6.83
CA SER A 168 -11.76 -3.33 -5.92
C SER A 168 -12.94 -2.67 -6.63
N ALA A 169 -14.15 -2.96 -6.18
CA ALA A 169 -15.36 -2.26 -6.65
C ALA A 169 -15.38 -0.76 -6.30
N LYS A 170 -14.46 -0.32 -5.42
CA LYS A 170 -14.26 1.09 -5.02
C LYS A 170 -13.21 1.84 -5.86
N THR A 171 -12.54 1.16 -6.80
CA THR A 171 -11.41 1.72 -7.56
C THR A 171 -11.90 2.54 -8.74
N THR A 172 -11.35 3.74 -8.88
CA THR A 172 -11.73 4.75 -9.87
C THR A 172 -10.94 4.58 -11.18
N VAL A 173 -11.31 5.32 -12.22
CA VAL A 173 -10.58 5.35 -13.50
C VAL A 173 -9.15 5.83 -13.32
N ASP A 174 -8.93 6.92 -12.58
CA ASP A 174 -7.59 7.48 -12.35
C ASP A 174 -6.68 6.51 -11.58
N GLU A 175 -7.22 5.85 -10.56
CA GLU A 175 -6.49 4.82 -9.81
C GLU A 175 -6.17 3.60 -10.68
N LEU A 176 -7.07 3.18 -11.56
CA LEU A 176 -6.80 2.10 -12.52
C LEU A 176 -5.68 2.48 -13.50
N ILE A 177 -5.68 3.72 -14.02
CA ILE A 177 -4.60 4.20 -14.89
C ILE A 177 -3.27 4.20 -14.11
N CYS A 178 -3.27 4.62 -12.84
CA CYS A 178 -2.08 4.52 -11.97
C CYS A 178 -1.59 3.07 -11.80
N LEU A 179 -2.51 2.10 -11.63
CA LEU A 179 -2.15 0.68 -11.51
C LEU A 179 -1.54 0.13 -12.81
N LEU A 180 -2.10 0.50 -13.97
CA LEU A 180 -1.55 0.14 -15.29
C LEU A 180 -0.16 0.74 -15.52
N LEU A 181 0.04 2.01 -15.16
CA LEU A 181 1.37 2.65 -15.22
C LEU A 181 2.38 1.96 -14.28
N ASN A 182 1.95 1.57 -13.08
CA ASN A 182 2.76 0.79 -12.14
C ASN A 182 3.11 -0.60 -12.66
N CYS A 183 2.29 -1.24 -13.51
CA CYS A 183 2.66 -2.50 -14.17
C CYS A 183 3.88 -2.39 -15.09
N TYR A 184 4.15 -1.20 -15.63
CA TYR A 184 5.27 -0.92 -16.53
C TYR A 184 6.38 -0.09 -15.88
N ASN A 185 6.29 0.16 -14.57
CA ASN A 185 7.15 1.11 -13.84
C ASN A 185 7.21 2.52 -14.49
N SER A 186 6.17 2.92 -15.22
CA SER A 186 6.11 4.23 -15.87
C SER A 186 5.98 5.34 -14.84
N LYS A 187 6.66 6.47 -15.12
CA LYS A 187 6.58 7.71 -14.32
C LYS A 187 5.69 8.77 -14.95
N GLU A 188 4.99 8.43 -16.03
CA GLU A 188 3.99 9.33 -16.63
C GLU A 188 2.85 9.62 -15.64
N ARG A 189 2.19 10.76 -15.83
CA ARG A 189 1.02 11.11 -15.02
C ARG A 189 -0.23 10.42 -15.57
N TYR A 190 -1.16 10.05 -14.68
CA TYR A 190 -2.42 9.41 -15.07
C TYR A 190 -3.35 10.33 -15.88
N ASP A 191 -3.32 11.64 -15.62
CA ASP A 191 -4.10 12.67 -16.33
C ASP A 191 -3.66 12.88 -17.79
N HIS A 192 -2.54 12.29 -18.21
CA HIS A 192 -2.16 12.19 -19.63
C HIS A 192 -2.98 11.14 -20.40
N PHE A 193 -3.85 10.38 -19.72
CA PHE A 193 -4.63 9.30 -20.30
C PHE A 193 -6.13 9.44 -19.99
N SER A 194 -6.96 8.71 -20.72
CA SER A 194 -8.39 8.54 -20.47
C SER A 194 -8.77 7.08 -20.71
N LEU A 195 -9.67 6.55 -19.88
CA LEU A 195 -10.28 5.25 -20.09
C LEU A 195 -11.56 5.39 -20.90
N TYR A 196 -11.76 4.49 -21.85
CA TYR A 196 -12.98 4.37 -22.64
C TYR A 196 -13.55 2.96 -22.45
N GLU A 197 -14.86 2.84 -22.37
CA GLU A 197 -15.53 1.60 -22.78
C GLU A 197 -15.85 1.67 -24.28
N VAL A 198 -15.82 0.52 -24.94
CA VAL A 198 -16.12 0.38 -26.36
C VAL A 198 -17.10 -0.77 -26.54
N ASN A 199 -18.28 -0.50 -27.10
CA ASN A 199 -19.23 -1.50 -27.55
C ASN A 199 -18.91 -1.87 -29.01
N ILE A 200 -18.48 -3.12 -29.21
CA ILE A 200 -18.03 -3.66 -30.49
C ILE A 200 -19.21 -3.77 -31.47
N LYS A 201 -20.37 -4.25 -31.02
CA LYS A 201 -21.57 -4.45 -31.87
C LYS A 201 -22.17 -3.14 -32.37
N LYS A 202 -22.13 -2.09 -31.56
CA LYS A 202 -22.66 -0.75 -31.90
C LYS A 202 -21.62 0.19 -32.49
N MET A 203 -20.36 -0.23 -32.62
CA MET A 203 -19.22 0.61 -33.02
C MET A 203 -19.14 1.93 -32.22
N GLN A 204 -19.56 1.89 -30.95
CA GLN A 204 -19.68 3.07 -30.10
C GLN A 204 -18.63 3.02 -28.99
N GLN A 205 -18.05 4.18 -28.67
CA GLN A 205 -17.17 4.35 -27.51
C GLN A 205 -17.72 5.45 -26.59
N ARG A 206 -17.51 5.28 -25.28
CA ARG A 206 -17.82 6.30 -24.26
C ARG A 206 -16.55 6.53 -23.43
N LYS A 207 -16.11 7.78 -23.33
CA LYS A 207 -15.10 8.19 -22.34
C LYS A 207 -15.74 8.08 -20.95
N LEU A 208 -15.04 7.44 -20.02
CA LEU A 208 -15.47 7.36 -18.63
C LEU A 208 -14.96 8.58 -17.85
N HIS A 209 -15.71 8.96 -16.82
CA HIS A 209 -15.34 10.02 -15.88
C HIS A 209 -14.19 9.54 -14.97
N HIS A 210 -13.36 10.46 -14.44
CA HIS A 210 -12.24 10.07 -13.57
C HIS A 210 -12.69 9.32 -12.31
N ASP A 211 -13.86 9.70 -11.77
CA ASP A 211 -14.49 9.07 -10.60
C ASP A 211 -15.34 7.81 -10.91
N ASP A 212 -15.56 7.50 -12.19
CA ASP A 212 -16.25 6.25 -12.56
C ASP A 212 -15.48 5.05 -12.02
N ARG A 213 -16.19 3.98 -11.68
CA ARG A 213 -15.58 2.76 -11.14
C ARG A 213 -15.60 1.67 -12.19
N PRO A 214 -14.47 1.33 -12.84
CA PRO A 214 -14.46 0.46 -14.02
C PRO A 214 -15.09 -0.92 -13.76
N LEU A 215 -14.92 -1.49 -12.56
CA LEU A 215 -15.58 -2.75 -12.20
C LEU A 215 -17.11 -2.61 -12.10
N GLN A 216 -17.63 -1.47 -11.61
CA GLN A 216 -19.07 -1.21 -11.60
C GLN A 216 -19.60 -1.02 -13.03
N VAL A 217 -18.86 -0.30 -13.88
CA VAL A 217 -19.18 -0.13 -15.30
C VAL A 217 -19.25 -1.49 -16.02
N GLN A 218 -18.25 -2.36 -15.82
CA GLN A 218 -18.22 -3.70 -16.40
C GLN A 218 -19.44 -4.56 -16.03
N LEU A 219 -19.95 -4.40 -14.79
CA LEU A 219 -21.15 -5.10 -14.32
C LEU A 219 -22.47 -4.59 -14.93
N THR A 220 -22.46 -3.43 -15.60
CA THR A 220 -23.63 -2.90 -16.34
C THR A 220 -23.70 -3.37 -17.79
N TRP A 221 -22.71 -4.11 -18.27
CA TRP A 221 -22.68 -4.59 -19.66
C TRP A 221 -23.60 -5.79 -19.87
N ASN A 222 -24.49 -5.72 -20.85
CA ASN A 222 -25.42 -6.81 -21.21
C ASN A 222 -24.71 -8.11 -21.63
N SER A 223 -23.47 -8.01 -22.14
CA SER A 223 -22.62 -9.14 -22.51
C SER A 223 -21.15 -8.70 -22.39
N VAL A 224 -20.36 -9.42 -21.61
CA VAL A 224 -18.92 -9.10 -21.40
C VAL A 224 -18.08 -9.30 -22.68
N HIS A 225 -18.62 -9.96 -23.69
CA HIS A 225 -17.96 -10.18 -25.00
C HIS A 225 -18.20 -9.04 -25.99
N ASP A 226 -19.26 -8.26 -25.78
CA ASP A 226 -19.64 -7.16 -26.69
C ASP A 226 -18.94 -5.85 -26.35
N TYR A 227 -18.21 -5.82 -25.23
CA TYR A 227 -17.60 -4.63 -24.65
C TYR A 227 -16.14 -4.88 -24.24
N HIS A 228 -15.33 -3.83 -24.28
CA HIS A 228 -14.00 -3.83 -23.66
C HIS A 228 -13.61 -2.43 -23.16
N PHE A 229 -12.65 -2.37 -22.24
CA PHE A 229 -12.00 -1.12 -21.87
C PHE A 229 -10.74 -0.89 -22.72
N ILE A 230 -10.47 0.36 -23.09
CA ILE A 230 -9.23 0.77 -23.75
C ILE A 230 -8.71 2.07 -23.14
N VAL A 231 -7.39 2.13 -22.88
CA VAL A 231 -6.71 3.37 -22.49
C VAL A 231 -6.26 4.13 -23.73
N LYS A 232 -6.47 5.45 -23.74
CA LYS A 232 -6.00 6.34 -24.81
C LYS A 232 -5.24 7.52 -24.21
N ARG A 233 -4.25 8.03 -24.92
CA ARG A 233 -3.47 9.22 -24.55
C ARG A 233 -4.26 10.49 -24.88
N ASN A 234 -4.26 11.45 -23.96
CA ASN A 234 -4.93 12.75 -24.13
C ASN A 234 -4.08 13.66 -25.05
N PRO A 235 -4.69 14.41 -25.99
CA PRO A 235 -3.95 15.18 -26.99
C PRO A 235 -3.08 16.29 -26.39
N ASP A 236 -3.53 16.92 -25.30
CA ASP A 236 -2.88 18.08 -24.69
C ASP A 236 -1.49 17.76 -24.09
N CYS A 237 -1.26 16.48 -23.74
CA CYS A 237 0.04 15.97 -23.31
C CYS A 237 1.15 16.22 -24.36
N LEU A 238 0.80 16.21 -25.66
CA LEU A 238 1.76 16.40 -26.75
C LEU A 238 2.20 17.87 -26.89
N LEU A 239 1.31 18.82 -26.59
CA LEU A 239 1.55 20.26 -26.74
C LEU A 239 2.55 20.79 -25.70
N LEU A 240 2.46 20.32 -24.45
CA LEU A 240 3.39 20.70 -23.38
C LEU A 240 4.80 20.14 -23.60
N SER A 241 4.92 18.93 -24.14
CA SER A 241 6.21 18.34 -24.50
C SER A 241 6.90 19.13 -25.62
N ARG A 242 6.15 19.54 -26.66
CA ARG A 242 6.68 20.30 -27.80
C ARG A 242 7.15 21.71 -27.41
N ARG A 243 6.51 22.36 -26.44
CA ARG A 243 6.95 23.67 -25.92
C ARG A 243 8.24 23.61 -25.11
N LYS A 244 8.52 22.52 -24.38
CA LYS A 244 9.80 22.37 -23.65
C LYS A 244 11.02 22.21 -24.56
N ALA A 245 10.84 21.68 -25.78
CA ALA A 245 11.93 21.56 -26.75
C ALA A 245 12.41 22.91 -27.32
N PHE A 246 11.62 23.98 -27.20
CA PHE A 246 11.92 25.28 -27.81
C PHE A 246 12.72 26.25 -26.92
N TRP A 247 12.84 25.95 -25.61
CA TRP A 247 13.54 26.81 -24.63
C TRP A 247 14.96 26.33 -24.26
N PHE A 248 15.41 25.21 -24.85
CA PHE A 248 16.78 24.68 -24.70
C PHE A 248 17.53 24.70 -26.05
N SER A 249 17.46 25.83 -26.74
CA SER A 249 18.39 26.16 -27.83
C SER A 249 19.28 27.28 -27.35
N GLU A 250 20.50 26.95 -26.92
CA GLU A 250 21.54 27.96 -26.69
C GLU A 250 21.82 28.74 -27.98
N PRO A 251 22.13 30.06 -27.89
CA PRO A 251 22.53 30.83 -29.05
C PRO A 251 23.89 30.34 -29.55
N PHE A 252 23.89 29.70 -30.71
CA PHE A 252 25.12 29.36 -31.44
C PHE A 252 25.94 30.63 -31.70
N LYS A 253 27.23 30.60 -31.34
CA LYS A 253 28.18 31.63 -31.77
C LYS A 253 28.55 31.38 -33.23
N GLU A 254 28.40 32.41 -34.05
CA GLU A 254 28.92 32.41 -35.42
C GLU A 254 30.45 32.39 -35.42
N THR A 255 31.05 31.63 -36.33
CA THR A 255 32.44 31.87 -36.75
C THR A 255 32.58 31.41 -38.20
N GLU A 256 32.96 32.33 -39.08
CA GLU A 256 33.13 32.06 -40.51
C GLU A 256 34.39 31.24 -40.79
N ASN A 257 34.32 30.27 -41.73
CA ASN A 257 35.09 30.31 -42.99
C ASN A 257 34.86 29.08 -43.92
N ARG A 258 34.55 29.39 -45.20
CA ARG A 258 35.00 28.71 -46.45
C ARG A 258 34.69 27.21 -46.72
N ASN A 259 33.56 27.01 -47.42
CA ASN A 259 33.34 26.24 -48.68
C ASN A 259 34.51 25.44 -49.36
N PRO A 260 34.22 24.50 -50.30
CA PRO A 260 33.06 23.57 -50.41
C PRO A 260 33.40 22.15 -50.97
N LYS A 261 32.46 21.17 -50.91
CA LYS A 261 32.01 20.27 -52.02
C LYS A 261 31.27 18.99 -51.56
N SER A 262 30.45 18.46 -52.48
CA SER A 262 29.82 17.12 -52.58
C SER A 262 28.37 16.91 -52.05
N GLN A 263 27.46 16.75 -53.02
CA GLN A 263 26.24 15.90 -52.99
C GLN A 263 26.65 14.45 -53.38
N PRO A 264 25.75 13.42 -53.46
CA PRO A 264 24.29 13.34 -53.26
C PRO A 264 23.94 12.34 -52.11
N ALA A 265 22.75 11.76 -51.89
CA ALA A 265 21.60 11.48 -52.76
C ALA A 265 20.25 11.30 -52.02
N LEU A 266 19.19 11.34 -52.83
CA LEU A 266 17.80 11.07 -52.47
C LEU A 266 17.51 9.56 -52.55
N CYS A 267 16.80 8.97 -51.58
CA CYS A 267 16.19 7.65 -51.74
C CYS A 267 14.83 7.56 -51.03
N SER A 268 13.88 6.94 -51.73
CA SER A 268 12.48 6.80 -51.35
C SER A 268 12.09 5.32 -51.28
N GLU A 269 11.31 4.89 -50.28
CA GLU A 269 10.47 3.68 -50.33
C GLU A 269 9.44 3.75 -49.19
N LYS A 270 8.15 3.91 -49.48
CA LYS A 270 7.14 2.90 -49.86
C LYS A 270 6.61 2.07 -48.68
N MET A 271 5.31 2.23 -48.43
CA MET A 271 4.51 1.39 -47.54
C MET A 271 4.35 0.00 -48.14
N ASN A 272 4.31 -1.03 -47.29
CA ASN A 272 3.74 -2.33 -47.64
C ASN A 272 2.76 -2.79 -46.56
N SER A 273 1.53 -3.08 -46.97
CA SER A 273 0.48 -3.69 -46.17
C SER A 273 0.65 -5.21 -46.12
N SER A 274 0.45 -5.82 -44.96
CA SER A 274 0.23 -7.27 -44.87
C SER A 274 -0.94 -7.59 -43.92
N SER A 275 -2.01 -8.08 -44.52
CA SER A 275 -3.17 -8.64 -43.82
C SER A 275 -2.83 -10.04 -43.33
N LEU A 276 -3.24 -10.41 -42.11
CA LEU A 276 -3.26 -11.81 -41.68
C LEU A 276 -4.59 -12.19 -41.03
N SER A 277 -4.97 -13.44 -41.30
CA SER A 277 -6.31 -13.99 -41.18
C SER A 277 -6.64 -14.56 -39.80
N PHE A 278 -7.91 -14.49 -39.44
CA PHE A 278 -8.47 -15.16 -38.27
C PHE A 278 -8.39 -16.69 -38.39
N LEU A 279 -8.03 -17.37 -37.30
CA LEU A 279 -8.42 -18.75 -37.05
C LEU A 279 -9.25 -18.82 -35.78
N ASN A 280 -10.33 -19.59 -35.86
CA ASN A 280 -11.40 -19.68 -34.88
C ASN A 280 -11.25 -21.00 -34.10
N SER A 281 -11.36 -20.97 -32.77
CA SER A 281 -11.50 -22.20 -31.97
C SER A 281 -12.50 -22.00 -30.83
N ASN A 282 -13.58 -22.79 -30.89
CA ASN A 282 -14.59 -22.86 -29.83
C ASN A 282 -14.02 -23.58 -28.60
N GLY A 283 -14.33 -23.07 -27.41
CA GLY A 283 -14.03 -23.73 -26.14
C GLY A 283 -14.92 -23.17 -25.03
N SER A 284 -15.87 -23.98 -24.56
CA SER A 284 -16.88 -23.58 -23.57
C SER A 284 -16.39 -23.67 -22.12
N SER A 285 -16.58 -22.59 -21.36
CA SER A 285 -16.77 -22.46 -19.91
C SER A 285 -16.11 -23.48 -18.94
N SER A 286 -15.25 -22.97 -18.05
CA SER A 286 -15.28 -23.36 -16.64
C SER A 286 -14.75 -22.23 -15.74
N TYR A 287 -15.57 -21.74 -14.81
CA TYR A 287 -15.20 -20.76 -13.79
C TYR A 287 -14.78 -21.49 -12.51
N ALA A 288 -13.51 -21.89 -12.41
CA ALA A 288 -12.90 -22.32 -11.15
C ALA A 288 -11.37 -22.12 -11.18
N ASN A 289 -10.82 -21.71 -10.04
CA ASN A 289 -9.40 -21.82 -9.66
C ASN A 289 -8.37 -21.21 -10.63
N TYR A 290 -8.08 -19.92 -10.47
CA TYR A 290 -6.75 -19.38 -10.80
C TYR A 290 -6.05 -18.96 -9.51
N GLU A 291 -5.23 -19.87 -8.98
CA GLU A 291 -4.20 -19.56 -8.01
C GLU A 291 -3.10 -18.67 -8.62
N ASN A 292 -2.21 -18.18 -7.76
CA ASN A 292 -1.17 -17.22 -8.07
C ASN A 292 -0.24 -17.66 -9.22
N TYR A 293 -0.48 -17.16 -10.43
CA TYR A 293 0.57 -17.08 -11.46
C TYR A 293 1.14 -15.66 -11.50
N PHE A 294 2.31 -15.52 -10.87
CA PHE A 294 3.20 -14.39 -11.07
C PHE A 294 3.90 -14.56 -12.41
N TYR A 295 3.59 -13.70 -13.38
CA TYR A 295 4.43 -13.52 -14.55
C TYR A 295 5.37 -12.32 -14.32
N ILE A 296 6.65 -12.59 -14.53
CA ILE A 296 7.80 -11.69 -14.36
C ILE A 296 7.84 -10.70 -15.53
#